data_AF-A0A916MK60-F1
#
_entry.id   AF-A0A916MK60-F1
#
_cell.length_a   1.000
_cell.length_b   1.000
_cell.length_c   1.000
_cell.angle_alpha   90.00
_cell.angle_beta   90.00
_cell.angle_gamma   90.00
#
_symmetry.space_group_name_H-M   'P 1'
#
loop_
_entity.id
_entity.type
_entity.pdbx_description
1 polymer ?
#
loop_
_entity_poly.entity_id
_entity_poly.type
_entity_poly.pdbx_seq_one_letter_code
_entity_poly.pdbx_strand_id
1 'polypeptide(L)'
;MNPPLLESHIASLPLLGRGKVRDNYAVGDDKMLIVTSDRLSAFDVILPDPIPGKGAVLTAVADFWFGKLAHVIPNQLTGIAPESVVSGADEKAQVANRSVVVKRLKPLAIEAVVRGYLIGSGWKDYQATGKVCGIELPAGLKLAQQLPEPIYTPSTKAELGTHDENIDFEATVRLVGKDIAEQVRDVA
;
A
#
# COMPACT_ATOMS: atom_id res chain seq x y z
N MET A 1 25.53 3.42 -13.36
CA MET A 1 24.22 3.13 -12.75
C MET A 1 24.48 2.27 -11.52
N ASN A 2 23.89 2.59 -10.37
CA ASN A 2 24.02 1.72 -9.19
C ASN A 2 23.33 0.38 -9.45
N PRO A 3 23.85 -0.74 -8.91
CA PRO A 3 23.21 -2.04 -9.04
C PRO A 3 21.79 -2.00 -8.43
N PRO A 4 20.84 -2.83 -8.94
CA PRO A 4 19.51 -2.92 -8.36
C PRO A 4 19.59 -3.39 -6.90
N LEU A 5 18.81 -2.75 -6.03
CA LEU A 5 18.72 -3.14 -4.62
C LEU A 5 17.64 -4.20 -4.47
N LEU A 6 18.04 -5.46 -4.30
CA LEU A 6 17.11 -6.54 -4.00
C LEU A 6 16.71 -6.52 -2.54
N GLU A 7 17.66 -6.52 -1.60
CA GLU A 7 17.43 -6.41 -0.16
C GLU A 7 18.33 -5.34 0.41
N SER A 8 17.85 -4.61 1.41
CA SER A 8 18.70 -3.71 2.18
C SER A 8 19.35 -4.44 3.36
N HIS A 9 20.56 -3.99 3.69
CA HIS A 9 21.34 -4.42 4.83
C HIS A 9 21.75 -3.17 5.62
N ILE A 10 20.91 -2.82 6.60
CA ILE A 10 21.10 -1.70 7.53
C ILE A 10 21.37 -2.32 8.91
N ALA A 11 22.62 -2.32 9.34
CA ALA A 11 23.05 -2.88 10.63
C ALA A 11 22.82 -1.91 11.79
N SER A 12 22.77 -0.61 11.51
CA SER A 12 22.53 0.41 12.54
C SER A 12 21.09 0.47 13.08
N LEU A 13 20.14 -0.21 12.42
CA LEU A 13 18.72 -0.22 12.81
C LEU A 13 18.16 -1.65 12.92
N PRO A 14 17.28 -1.93 13.89
CA PRO A 14 16.62 -3.24 13.98
C PRO A 14 15.69 -3.49 12.78
N LEU A 15 15.84 -4.64 12.12
CA LEU A 15 14.91 -5.08 11.07
C LEU A 15 13.56 -5.46 11.68
N LEU A 16 12.48 -4.85 11.22
CA LEU A 16 11.11 -5.19 11.61
C LEU A 16 10.52 -6.30 10.72
N GLY A 17 10.86 -6.28 9.44
CA GLY A 17 10.42 -7.30 8.50
C GLY A 17 10.61 -6.89 7.05
N ARG A 18 10.52 -7.88 6.16
CA ARG A 18 10.58 -7.70 4.71
C ARG A 18 9.27 -8.15 4.09
N GLY A 19 8.62 -7.23 3.38
CA GLY A 19 7.50 -7.56 2.49
C GLY A 19 8.00 -7.90 1.09
N LYS A 20 7.06 -8.08 0.15
CA LYS A 20 7.36 -8.38 -1.26
C LYS A 20 8.35 -7.38 -1.89
N VAL A 21 8.18 -6.09 -1.60
CA VAL A 21 8.94 -4.99 -2.25
C VAL A 21 9.49 -3.92 -1.29
N ARG A 22 9.34 -4.10 0.03
CA ARG A 22 9.77 -3.13 1.04
C ARG A 22 10.46 -3.84 2.19
N ASP A 23 11.54 -3.25 2.68
CA ASP A 23 12.26 -3.66 3.88
C ASP A 23 12.04 -2.58 4.95
N ASN A 24 11.57 -2.97 6.14
CA ASN A 24 11.17 -2.03 7.18
C ASN A 24 12.09 -2.17 8.39
N TYR A 25 12.60 -1.05 8.91
CA TYR A 25 13.48 -0.99 10.08
C TYR A 25 12.89 -0.08 11.15
N ALA A 26 13.11 -0.42 12.42
CA ALA A 26 12.69 0.41 13.55
C ALA A 26 13.58 1.66 13.65
N VAL A 27 12.98 2.82 13.88
CA VAL A 27 13.70 4.05 14.22
C VAL A 27 13.17 4.50 15.59
N GLY A 28 13.87 4.12 16.65
CA GLY A 28 13.33 4.20 18.02
C GLY A 28 12.05 3.37 18.17
N ASP A 29 11.16 3.80 19.04
CA ASP A 29 9.94 3.05 19.40
C ASP A 29 8.70 3.45 18.59
N ASP A 30 8.70 4.67 18.02
CA ASP A 30 7.51 5.31 17.45
C ASP A 30 7.62 5.62 15.95
N LYS A 31 8.73 5.28 15.31
CA LYS A 31 8.96 5.49 13.86
C LYS A 31 9.51 4.23 13.19
N MET A 32 9.42 4.22 11.87
CA MET A 32 10.07 3.21 11.05
C MET A 32 10.69 3.84 9.81
N LEU A 33 11.79 3.28 9.36
CA LEU A 33 12.38 3.50 8.05
C LEU A 33 11.80 2.46 7.09
N ILE A 34 11.17 2.91 6.01
CA ILE A 34 10.70 2.05 4.91
C ILE A 34 11.69 2.21 3.76
N VAL A 35 12.34 1.12 3.36
CA VAL A 35 13.22 1.07 2.17
C VAL A 35 12.49 0.35 1.04
N THR A 36 12.24 1.04 -0.06
CA THR A 36 11.57 0.47 -1.24
C THR A 36 12.60 -0.18 -2.16
N SER A 37 12.51 -1.49 -2.35
CA SER A 37 13.46 -2.24 -3.17
C SER A 37 13.11 -2.22 -4.66
N ASP A 38 14.04 -2.71 -5.47
CA ASP A 38 13.89 -2.92 -6.91
C ASP A 38 13.23 -4.28 -7.25
N ARG A 39 12.84 -5.06 -6.22
CA ARG A 39 12.07 -6.32 -6.38
C ARG A 39 10.72 -6.05 -7.03
N LEU A 40 10.25 -7.00 -7.83
CA LEU A 40 8.92 -7.02 -8.44
C LEU A 40 8.20 -8.29 -8.01
N SER A 41 6.88 -8.21 -7.81
CA SER A 41 6.06 -9.39 -7.54
C SER A 41 4.87 -9.45 -8.48
N ALA A 42 4.52 -10.66 -8.92
CA ALA A 42 3.32 -10.95 -9.69
C ALA A 42 2.70 -12.25 -9.16
N PHE A 43 1.37 -12.33 -9.10
CA PHE A 43 0.64 -13.49 -8.57
C PHE A 43 1.17 -13.94 -7.19
N ASP A 44 1.41 -12.96 -6.31
CA ASP A 44 1.94 -13.15 -4.96
C ASP A 44 3.35 -13.75 -4.83
N VAL A 45 4.07 -13.92 -5.95
CA VAL A 45 5.44 -14.41 -6.00
C VAL A 45 6.41 -13.28 -6.34
N ILE A 46 7.53 -13.18 -5.61
CA ILE A 46 8.63 -12.27 -5.95
C ILE A 46 9.39 -12.84 -7.15
N LEU A 47 9.54 -12.05 -8.20
CA LEU A 47 10.24 -12.44 -9.41
C LEU A 47 11.76 -12.37 -9.20
N PRO A 48 12.55 -13.24 -9.87
CA PRO A 48 14.00 -13.26 -9.71
C PRO A 48 14.67 -12.01 -10.29
N ASP A 49 14.11 -11.44 -11.36
CA ASP A 49 14.68 -10.28 -12.05
C ASP A 49 14.15 -8.97 -11.46
N PRO A 50 15.03 -8.07 -10.94
CA PRO A 50 14.63 -6.76 -10.46
C PRO A 50 14.36 -5.79 -11.61
N ILE A 51 13.69 -4.68 -11.29
CA ILE A 51 13.59 -3.51 -12.17
C ILE A 51 14.48 -2.40 -11.59
N PRO A 52 15.70 -2.17 -12.12
CA PRO A 52 16.62 -1.17 -11.58
C PRO A 52 15.98 0.22 -11.48
N GLY A 53 16.06 0.85 -10.31
CA GLY A 53 15.53 2.19 -10.07
C GLY A 53 14.03 2.25 -9.77
N LYS A 54 13.30 1.13 -9.84
CA LYS A 54 11.88 1.05 -9.47
C LYS A 54 11.62 1.58 -8.07
N GLY A 55 12.46 1.20 -7.09
CA GLY A 55 12.27 1.62 -5.70
C GLY A 55 12.28 3.15 -5.55
N ALA A 56 13.18 3.82 -6.27
CA ALA A 56 13.27 5.28 -6.27
C ALA A 56 12.06 5.94 -6.95
N VAL A 57 11.64 5.43 -8.12
CA VAL A 57 10.46 5.94 -8.83
C VAL A 57 9.20 5.80 -7.97
N LEU A 58 8.98 4.64 -7.36
CA LEU A 58 7.80 4.41 -6.53
C LEU A 58 7.79 5.28 -5.27
N THR A 59 8.96 5.54 -4.68
CA THR A 59 9.08 6.44 -3.54
C THR A 59 8.72 7.87 -3.94
N ALA A 60 9.25 8.37 -5.06
CA ALA A 60 8.92 9.70 -5.57
C ALA A 60 7.43 9.87 -5.91
N VAL A 61 6.80 8.83 -6.50
CA VAL A 61 5.36 8.83 -6.77
C VAL A 61 4.54 8.85 -5.47
N ALA A 62 4.95 8.07 -4.46
CA ALA A 62 4.28 8.08 -3.15
C ALA A 62 4.39 9.46 -2.48
N ASP A 63 5.59 10.06 -2.46
CA ASP A 63 5.83 11.39 -1.89
C ASP A 63 5.00 12.47 -2.59
N PHE A 64 4.88 12.42 -3.91
CA PHE A 64 3.99 13.30 -4.67
C PHE A 64 2.55 13.20 -4.19
N TRP A 65 2.01 11.98 -4.05
CA TRP A 65 0.63 11.78 -3.62
C TRP A 65 0.40 12.15 -2.16
N PHE A 66 1.36 11.86 -1.27
CA PHE A 66 1.30 12.32 0.12
C PHE A 66 1.23 13.84 0.22
N GLY A 67 2.04 14.57 -0.57
CA GLY A 67 1.98 16.03 -0.63
C GLY A 67 0.68 16.54 -1.24
N LYS A 68 0.25 15.94 -2.36
CA LYS A 68 -0.97 16.34 -3.07
C LYS A 68 -2.23 16.21 -2.21
N LEU A 69 -2.32 15.15 -1.40
CA LEU A 69 -3.50 14.82 -0.59
C LEU A 69 -3.35 15.18 0.90
N ALA A 70 -2.29 15.89 1.30
CA ALA A 70 -2.07 16.29 2.69
C ALA A 70 -3.20 17.14 3.28
N HIS A 71 -3.96 17.84 2.43
CA HIS A 71 -5.13 18.65 2.81
C HIS A 71 -6.42 17.82 2.97
N VAL A 72 -6.42 16.57 2.51
CA VAL A 72 -7.56 15.64 2.58
C VAL A 72 -7.47 14.79 3.85
N ILE A 73 -6.31 14.17 4.10
CA ILE A 73 -6.08 13.31 5.26
C ILE A 73 -4.64 13.44 5.79
N PRO A 74 -4.43 13.48 7.12
CA PRO A 74 -3.09 13.39 7.70
C PRO A 74 -2.41 12.08 7.28
N ASN A 75 -1.12 12.15 6.96
CA ASN A 75 -0.34 10.99 6.57
C ASN A 75 0.80 10.68 7.56
N GLN A 76 1.49 9.59 7.29
CA GLN A 76 2.52 9.04 8.18
C GLN A 76 3.91 9.70 8.03
N LEU A 77 4.11 10.62 7.08
CA LEU A 77 5.43 11.22 6.83
C LEU A 77 5.91 12.03 8.06
N THR A 78 7.21 11.98 8.32
CA THR A 78 7.85 12.72 9.42
C THR A 78 8.70 13.89 8.94
N GLY A 79 9.09 13.91 7.66
CA GLY A 79 10.06 14.88 7.11
C GLY A 79 11.52 14.61 7.52
N ILE A 80 11.79 13.57 8.31
CA ILE A 80 13.16 13.20 8.69
C ILE A 80 13.86 12.58 7.47
N ALA A 81 15.06 13.06 7.17
CA ALA A 81 15.89 12.54 6.10
C ALA A 81 16.30 11.08 6.40
N PRO A 82 16.03 10.10 5.53
CA PRO A 82 16.42 8.70 5.73
C PRO A 82 17.91 8.50 6.03
N GLU A 83 18.78 9.29 5.39
CA GLU A 83 20.23 9.23 5.56
C GLU A 83 20.68 9.69 6.96
N SER A 84 19.83 10.40 7.70
CA SER A 84 20.12 10.85 9.07
C SER A 84 19.88 9.79 10.14
N VAL A 85 19.14 8.73 9.82
CA VAL A 85 18.79 7.65 10.77
C VAL A 85 19.61 6.37 10.58
N VAL A 86 20.56 6.36 9.64
CA VAL A 86 21.44 5.23 9.34
C VAL A 86 22.92 5.62 9.47
N SER A 87 23.81 4.63 9.61
CA SER A 87 25.23 4.84 9.88
C SER A 87 26.13 4.39 8.73
N GLY A 88 27.21 5.14 8.47
CA GLY A 88 28.17 4.80 7.43
C GLY A 88 27.70 5.18 6.01
N ALA A 89 28.64 5.22 5.07
CA ALA A 89 28.36 5.60 3.68
C ALA A 89 27.53 4.52 2.95
N ASP A 90 27.77 3.26 3.25
CA ASP A 90 27.14 2.13 2.55
C ASP A 90 25.64 2.02 2.88
N GLU A 91 25.23 2.23 4.13
CA GLU A 91 23.80 2.25 4.50
C GLU A 91 23.11 3.48 3.91
N LYS A 92 23.76 4.65 3.94
CA LYS A 92 23.25 5.88 3.32
C LYS A 92 23.01 5.70 1.82
N ALA A 93 23.92 5.02 1.12
CA ALA A 93 23.78 4.72 -0.29
C ALA A 93 22.58 3.81 -0.61
N GLN A 94 22.23 2.89 0.30
CA GLN A 94 21.09 1.99 0.13
C GLN A 94 19.74 2.70 0.33
N VAL A 95 19.67 3.68 1.23
CA VAL A 95 18.41 4.36 1.56
C VAL A 95 18.10 5.55 0.65
N ALA A 96 19.12 6.17 0.07
CA ALA A 96 19.01 7.38 -0.73
C ALA A 96 17.99 7.26 -1.88
N ASN A 97 17.11 8.26 -1.97
CA ASN A 97 16.05 8.43 -2.98
C ASN A 97 14.98 7.32 -3.05
N ARG A 98 15.01 6.34 -2.14
CA ARG A 98 14.09 5.18 -2.17
C ARG A 98 13.48 4.83 -0.82
N SER A 99 13.65 5.70 0.16
CA SER A 99 13.24 5.44 1.53
C SER A 99 12.54 6.63 2.15
N VAL A 100 11.71 6.35 3.14
CA VAL A 100 11.00 7.37 3.93
C VAL A 100 11.01 6.99 5.40
N VAL A 101 11.18 7.98 6.27
CA VAL A 101 10.97 7.81 7.71
C VAL A 101 9.53 8.19 8.05
N VAL A 102 8.78 7.24 8.58
CA VAL A 102 7.35 7.38 8.86
C VAL A 102 7.03 7.12 10.32
N LYS A 103 5.90 7.64 10.78
CA LYS A 103 5.30 7.29 12.08
C LYS A 103 4.95 5.80 12.09
N ARG A 104 5.22 5.10 13.18
CA ARG A 104 4.82 3.70 13.37
C ARG A 104 3.37 3.66 13.84
N LEU A 105 2.45 3.43 12.89
CA LEU A 105 1.01 3.38 13.15
C LEU A 105 0.50 1.95 13.25
N LYS A 106 -0.65 1.76 13.91
CA LYS A 106 -1.41 0.50 13.87
C LYS A 106 -2.27 0.49 12.61
N PRO A 107 -2.05 -0.43 11.65
CA PRO A 107 -2.87 -0.50 10.45
C PRO A 107 -4.29 -0.98 10.79
N LEU A 108 -5.27 -0.52 10.00
CA LEU A 108 -6.62 -1.09 10.02
C LEU A 108 -6.62 -2.46 9.37
N ALA A 109 -7.48 -3.37 9.85
CA ALA A 109 -7.58 -4.75 9.36
C ALA A 109 -8.44 -4.87 8.07
N ILE A 110 -8.35 -3.88 7.19
CA ILE A 110 -9.11 -3.76 5.94
C ILE A 110 -8.22 -3.12 4.87
N GLU A 111 -8.53 -3.39 3.61
CA GLU A 111 -8.01 -2.62 2.48
C GLU A 111 -9.10 -1.67 1.96
N ALA A 112 -8.80 -0.38 1.91
CA ALA A 112 -9.72 0.66 1.45
C ALA A 112 -9.61 0.84 -0.07
N VAL A 113 -10.34 0.03 -0.84
CA VAL A 113 -10.26 0.02 -2.30
C VAL A 113 -11.37 0.86 -2.91
N VAL A 114 -11.02 1.80 -3.79
CA VAL A 114 -11.96 2.62 -4.56
C VAL A 114 -11.88 2.25 -6.03
N ARG A 115 -13.05 2.11 -6.67
CA ARG A 115 -13.15 1.75 -8.09
C ARG A 115 -13.88 2.82 -8.87
N GLY A 116 -13.20 3.43 -9.83
CA GLY A 116 -13.83 4.24 -10.89
C GLY A 116 -14.14 3.46 -12.18
N TYR A 117 -13.57 2.26 -12.32
CA TYR A 117 -13.74 1.39 -13.48
C TYR A 117 -13.98 -0.06 -13.02
N LEU A 118 -14.83 -0.79 -13.75
CA LEU A 118 -15.19 -2.16 -13.42
C LEU A 118 -14.22 -3.17 -14.04
N ILE A 119 -13.22 -3.57 -13.26
CA ILE A 119 -12.17 -4.52 -13.68
C ILE A 119 -11.72 -5.40 -12.49
N GLY A 120 -10.93 -6.44 -12.77
CA GLY A 120 -10.34 -7.29 -11.74
C GLY A 120 -11.37 -8.11 -10.96
N SER A 121 -11.19 -8.23 -9.64
CA SER A 121 -12.13 -8.96 -8.76
C SER A 121 -13.55 -8.39 -8.83
N GLY A 122 -13.71 -7.06 -8.91
CA GLY A 122 -15.02 -6.43 -9.04
C GLY A 122 -15.76 -6.82 -10.32
N TRP A 123 -15.05 -7.02 -11.45
CA TRP A 123 -15.68 -7.53 -12.67
C TRP A 123 -16.18 -8.97 -12.50
N LYS A 124 -15.40 -9.84 -11.82
CA LYS A 124 -15.81 -11.22 -11.54
C LYS A 124 -17.07 -11.27 -10.68
N ASP A 125 -17.14 -10.46 -9.62
CA ASP A 125 -18.30 -10.39 -8.74
C ASP A 125 -19.54 -9.88 -9.48
N TYR A 126 -19.38 -8.84 -10.31
CA TYR A 126 -20.47 -8.29 -11.12
C TYR A 126 -21.00 -9.31 -12.13
N GLN A 127 -20.14 -10.07 -12.80
CA GLN A 127 -20.59 -11.13 -13.70
C GLN A 127 -21.38 -12.22 -12.98
N ALA A 128 -21.00 -12.54 -11.74
CA ALA A 128 -21.65 -13.58 -10.95
C ALA A 128 -22.99 -13.12 -10.33
N THR A 129 -23.09 -11.87 -9.90
CA THR A 129 -24.18 -11.42 -9.02
C THR A 129 -24.84 -10.10 -9.43
N GLY A 130 -24.26 -9.36 -10.39
CA GLY A 130 -24.65 -7.98 -10.67
C GLY A 130 -24.20 -6.98 -9.60
N LYS A 131 -23.44 -7.42 -8.59
CA LYS A 131 -23.01 -6.62 -7.44
C LYS A 131 -21.49 -6.63 -7.26
N VAL A 132 -20.97 -5.63 -6.55
CA VAL A 132 -19.58 -5.60 -6.07
C VAL A 132 -19.59 -5.19 -4.61
N CYS A 133 -19.04 -6.00 -3.71
CA CYS A 133 -19.03 -5.72 -2.26
C CYS A 133 -20.44 -5.40 -1.69
N GLY A 134 -21.48 -6.07 -2.21
CA GLY A 134 -22.89 -5.84 -1.85
C GLY A 134 -23.57 -4.68 -2.58
N ILE A 135 -22.84 -3.84 -3.31
CA ILE A 135 -23.37 -2.70 -4.07
C ILE A 135 -23.93 -3.16 -5.41
N GLU A 136 -25.21 -2.91 -5.66
CA GLU A 136 -25.85 -3.19 -6.95
C GLU A 136 -25.35 -2.23 -8.03
N LEU A 137 -24.94 -2.78 -9.17
CA LEU A 137 -24.48 -2.00 -10.31
C LEU A 137 -25.51 -2.05 -11.45
N PRO A 138 -25.55 -1.01 -12.32
CA PRO A 138 -26.41 -1.01 -13.50
C PRO A 138 -26.20 -2.26 -14.36
N ALA A 139 -27.28 -2.75 -14.97
CA ALA A 139 -27.19 -3.87 -15.89
C ALA A 139 -26.42 -3.50 -17.18
N GLY A 140 -25.78 -4.49 -17.81
CA GLY A 140 -25.14 -4.33 -19.12
C GLY A 140 -23.79 -3.60 -19.12
N LEU A 141 -23.16 -3.43 -17.95
CA LEU A 141 -21.78 -2.92 -17.89
C LEU A 141 -20.81 -3.90 -18.57
N LYS A 142 -19.79 -3.34 -19.21
CA LYS A 142 -18.72 -4.08 -19.90
C LYS A 142 -17.44 -4.10 -19.09
N LEU A 143 -16.56 -5.05 -19.40
CA LEU A 143 -15.22 -5.13 -18.82
C LEU A 143 -14.46 -3.80 -19.04
N ALA A 144 -13.84 -3.29 -17.97
CA ALA A 144 -13.10 -2.03 -17.93
C ALA A 144 -13.94 -0.78 -18.26
N GLN A 145 -15.28 -0.87 -18.18
CA GLN A 145 -16.15 0.30 -18.33
C GLN A 145 -16.04 1.22 -17.09
N GLN A 146 -16.09 2.53 -17.34
CA GLN A 146 -16.20 3.52 -16.27
C GLN A 146 -17.53 3.37 -15.52
N LEU A 147 -17.47 3.40 -14.20
CA LEU A 147 -18.65 3.39 -13.35
C LEU A 147 -19.32 4.77 -13.35
N PRO A 148 -20.65 4.86 -13.12
CA PRO A 148 -21.35 6.15 -13.02
C PRO A 148 -20.76 7.07 -11.94
N GLU A 149 -20.31 6.49 -10.83
CA GLU A 149 -19.59 7.14 -9.75
C GLU A 149 -18.53 6.18 -9.17
N PRO A 150 -17.44 6.70 -8.58
CA PRO A 150 -16.51 5.87 -7.83
C PRO A 150 -17.21 5.19 -6.65
N ILE A 151 -16.89 3.92 -6.41
CA ILE A 151 -17.46 3.14 -5.30
C ILE A 151 -16.37 2.63 -4.36
N TYR A 152 -16.66 2.66 -3.06
CA TYR A 152 -15.86 2.03 -2.01
C TYR A 152 -16.15 0.53 -1.95
N THR A 153 -15.12 -0.31 -2.12
CA THR A 153 -15.24 -1.76 -2.29
C THR A 153 -14.22 -2.49 -1.43
N PRO A 154 -14.42 -2.53 -0.11
CA PRO A 154 -13.40 -2.98 0.82
C PRO A 154 -13.06 -4.46 0.64
N SER A 155 -11.86 -4.84 1.07
CA SER A 155 -11.50 -6.25 1.27
C SER A 155 -10.93 -6.48 2.66
N THR A 156 -10.94 -7.73 3.11
CA THR A 156 -10.12 -8.14 4.25
C THR A 156 -8.65 -7.98 3.92
N LYS A 157 -7.83 -7.81 4.96
CA LYS A 157 -6.38 -7.91 4.85
C LYS A 157 -5.97 -9.32 5.25
N ALA A 158 -5.67 -10.17 4.27
CA ALA A 158 -5.37 -11.57 4.53
C ALA A 158 -3.92 -11.76 5.01
N GLU A 159 -3.63 -12.88 5.69
CA GLU A 159 -2.26 -13.23 6.07
C GLU A 159 -1.41 -13.56 4.82
N LEU A 160 -0.08 -13.46 4.96
CA LEU A 160 0.86 -13.78 3.89
C LEU A 160 0.62 -15.19 3.34
N GLY A 161 0.23 -15.28 2.07
CA GLY A 161 -0.07 -16.54 1.38
C GLY A 161 -1.56 -16.81 1.15
N THR A 162 -2.44 -15.97 1.67
CA THR A 162 -3.89 -15.99 1.40
C THR A 162 -4.32 -14.78 0.58
N HIS A 163 -5.43 -14.88 -0.14
CA HIS A 163 -5.94 -13.79 -0.96
C HIS A 163 -6.88 -12.90 -0.15
N ASP A 164 -6.80 -11.60 -0.37
CA ASP A 164 -7.77 -10.64 0.16
C ASP A 164 -9.16 -10.95 -0.39
N GLU A 165 -10.17 -10.97 0.49
CA GLU A 165 -11.55 -11.25 0.12
C GLU A 165 -12.35 -9.96 0.11
N ASN A 166 -13.07 -9.72 -0.99
CA ASN A 166 -14.03 -8.59 -1.07
C ASN A 166 -15.10 -8.76 0.01
N ILE A 167 -15.37 -7.71 0.76
CA ILE A 167 -16.36 -7.70 1.84
C ILE A 167 -17.35 -6.54 1.66
N ASP A 168 -18.53 -6.66 2.25
CA ASP A 168 -19.48 -5.55 2.30
C ASP A 168 -19.10 -4.52 3.38
N PHE A 169 -19.76 -3.36 3.35
CA PHE A 169 -19.52 -2.31 4.32
C PHE A 169 -19.85 -2.74 5.77
N GLU A 170 -20.85 -3.60 5.95
CA GLU A 170 -21.22 -4.14 7.25
C GLU A 170 -20.10 -5.01 7.86
N ALA A 171 -19.37 -5.76 7.04
CA ALA A 171 -18.17 -6.47 7.47
C ALA A 171 -17.05 -5.51 7.89
N THR A 172 -16.86 -4.40 7.17
CA THR A 172 -15.94 -3.33 7.60
C THR A 172 -16.33 -2.80 8.98
N VAL A 173 -17.61 -2.51 9.23
CA VAL A 173 -18.12 -2.05 10.54
C VAL A 173 -17.81 -3.07 11.63
N ARG A 174 -17.99 -4.37 11.37
CA ARG A 174 -17.66 -5.44 12.34
C ARG A 174 -16.17 -5.51 12.66
N LEU A 175 -15.29 -5.19 11.71
CA LEU A 175 -13.83 -5.29 11.86
C LEU A 175 -13.20 -4.09 12.57
N VAL A 176 -13.65 -2.87 12.26
CA VAL A 176 -13.00 -1.63 12.72
C VAL A 176 -13.90 -0.71 13.55
N GLY A 177 -15.18 -1.06 13.71
CA GLY A 177 -16.18 -0.22 14.35
C GLY A 177 -16.79 0.78 13.39
N LYS A 178 -18.03 1.20 13.68
CA LYS A 178 -18.84 2.05 12.79
C LYS A 178 -18.17 3.38 12.46
N ASP A 179 -17.72 4.11 13.48
CA ASP A 179 -17.17 5.45 13.31
C ASP A 179 -15.92 5.47 12.41
N ILE A 180 -15.06 4.46 12.55
CA ILE A 180 -13.86 4.32 11.70
C ILE A 180 -14.24 3.85 10.29
N ALA A 181 -15.18 2.92 10.16
CA ALA A 181 -15.64 2.46 8.86
C ALA A 181 -16.23 3.60 8.02
N GLU A 182 -17.06 4.45 8.63
CA GLU A 182 -17.64 5.63 7.97
C GLU A 182 -16.56 6.63 7.56
N GLN A 183 -15.62 6.96 8.45
CA GLN A 183 -14.48 7.84 8.10
C GLN A 183 -13.65 7.30 6.94
N VAL A 184 -13.35 5.99 6.92
CA VAL A 184 -12.58 5.38 5.83
C VAL A 184 -13.35 5.47 4.52
N ARG A 185 -14.64 5.12 4.50
CA ARG A 185 -15.48 5.19 3.29
C ARG A 185 -15.59 6.61 2.75
N ASP A 186 -15.78 7.58 3.63
CA ASP A 186 -16.08 8.96 3.22
C ASP A 186 -14.83 9.71 2.74
N VAL A 187 -13.63 9.30 3.19
CA VAL A 187 -12.35 9.88 2.76
C VAL A 187 -11.77 9.18 1.52
N ALA A 188 -12.06 7.89 1.32
CA ALA A 188 -11.55 7.09 0.21
C ALA A 188 -12.17 7.50 -1.13
#